data_AF-B5WYE9-F1
#
_entry.id   AF-B5WYE9-F1
#
_cell.length_a   1.000
_cell.length_b   1.000
_cell.length_c   1.000
_cell.angle_alpha   90.00
_cell.angle_beta   90.00
_cell.angle_gamma   90.00
#
_symmetry.space_group_name_H-M   'P 1'
#
loop_
_entity.id
_entity.type
_entity.pdbx_description
1 polymer ?
#
loop_
_entity_poly.entity_id
_entity_poly.type
_entity_poly.pdbx_seq_one_letter_code
_entity_poly.pdbx_strand_id
1 'polypeptide(L)'
;MQFFYPLALALAAVAAAQDDKCDAAPIVEACLTSENAKVNSCSPTDYDCQCAGYQAVATCYNNCPNDPRASPAQNQVTIYCQQASLYGSAAMRSKTEAAAAATATGSGVASVSASATP
;
A
#
# COMPACT_ATOMS: atom_id res chain seq x y z
N MET A 1 -32.74 4.37 -40.38
CA MET A 1 -32.05 5.66 -40.55
C MET A 1 -31.13 5.84 -39.35
N GLN A 2 -29.97 5.18 -39.31
CA GLN A 2 -28.73 5.62 -39.95
C GLN A 2 -28.37 7.03 -39.52
N PHE A 3 -27.46 7.15 -38.55
CA PHE A 3 -26.24 7.93 -38.72
C PHE A 3 -25.13 7.25 -37.94
N PHE A 4 -24.31 6.53 -38.71
CA PHE A 4 -22.95 6.15 -38.35
C PHE A 4 -22.18 7.43 -38.01
N TYR A 5 -21.82 7.60 -36.75
CA TYR A 5 -20.75 8.50 -36.36
C TYR A 5 -19.48 7.65 -36.28
N PRO A 6 -18.52 7.80 -37.21
CA PRO A 6 -17.25 7.13 -37.07
C PRO A 6 -16.55 7.82 -35.91
N LEU A 7 -16.50 7.14 -34.76
CA LEU A 7 -15.54 7.48 -33.71
C LEU A 7 -14.17 7.14 -34.30
N ALA A 8 -13.60 8.09 -35.00
CA ALA A 8 -12.22 8.04 -35.42
C ALA A 8 -11.39 7.91 -34.13
N LEU A 9 -10.97 6.68 -33.84
CA LEU A 9 -9.85 6.43 -32.96
C LEU A 9 -8.64 7.11 -33.60
N ALA A 10 -8.44 8.38 -33.25
CA ALA A 10 -7.13 8.97 -33.33
C ALA A 10 -6.26 8.17 -32.35
N LEU A 11 -5.52 7.19 -32.87
CA LEU A 11 -4.32 6.72 -32.22
C LEU A 11 -3.42 7.95 -32.13
N ALA A 12 -3.47 8.66 -31.00
CA ALA A 12 -2.36 9.44 -30.57
C ALA A 12 -1.21 8.45 -30.45
N ALA A 13 -0.31 8.47 -31.44
CA ALA A 13 1.02 7.96 -31.27
C ALA A 13 1.61 8.75 -30.09
N VAL A 14 1.43 8.23 -28.88
CA VAL A 14 2.25 8.58 -27.75
C VAL A 14 3.66 8.35 -28.26
N ALA A 15 4.45 9.42 -28.31
CA ALA A 15 5.87 9.31 -28.52
C ALA A 15 6.38 8.38 -27.43
N ALA A 16 6.57 7.11 -27.77
CA ALA A 16 7.30 6.19 -26.94
C ALA A 16 8.67 6.83 -26.79
N ALA A 17 8.93 7.40 -25.61
CA ALA A 17 10.29 7.56 -25.16
C ALA A 17 10.87 6.14 -25.27
N GLN A 18 11.62 5.91 -26.35
CA GLN A 18 12.44 4.73 -26.52
C GLN A 18 13.56 4.88 -25.50
N ASP A 19 13.24 4.62 -24.23
CA ASP A 19 14.26 4.34 -23.24
C ASP A 19 14.64 2.88 -23.50
N ASP A 20 15.85 2.65 -24.01
CA ASP A 20 16.46 1.36 -24.36
C ASP A 20 16.56 0.36 -23.18
N LYS A 21 15.70 0.45 -22.16
CA LYS A 21 15.78 -0.25 -20.88
C LYS A 21 14.58 -1.12 -20.54
N CYS A 22 13.59 -1.22 -21.41
CA CYS A 22 12.52 -2.20 -21.23
C CYS A 22 11.83 -2.69 -22.51
N ASP A 23 12.07 -3.94 -22.87
CA ASP A 23 11.37 -4.65 -23.96
C ASP A 23 9.85 -4.74 -23.75
N ALA A 24 9.39 -4.58 -22.50
CA ALA A 24 7.98 -4.64 -22.09
C ALA A 24 7.37 -3.26 -21.76
N ALA A 25 7.92 -2.18 -22.31
CA ALA A 25 7.46 -0.80 -22.04
C ALA A 25 5.93 -0.61 -22.03
N PRO A 26 5.13 -1.08 -23.03
CA PRO A 26 3.67 -0.89 -22.98
C PRO A 26 2.98 -1.67 -21.86
N ILE A 27 3.53 -2.83 -21.47
CA ILE A 27 2.98 -3.66 -20.39
C ILE A 27 3.24 -2.98 -19.04
N VAL A 28 4.44 -2.46 -18.84
CA VAL A 28 4.80 -1.80 -17.58
C VAL A 28 4.10 -0.46 -17.45
N GLU A 29 3.94 0.32 -18.51
CA GLU A 29 3.19 1.58 -18.44
C GLU A 29 1.70 1.34 -18.11
N ALA A 30 1.09 0.30 -18.69
CA ALA A 30 -0.28 -0.09 -18.35
C ALA A 30 -0.40 -0.55 -16.89
N CYS A 31 0.56 -1.36 -16.42
CA CYS A 31 0.64 -1.79 -15.02
C CYS A 31 0.77 -0.58 -14.10
N LEU A 32 1.73 0.31 -14.36
CA LEU A 32 1.94 1.52 -13.57
C LEU A 32 0.72 2.43 -13.57
N THR A 33 0.00 2.56 -14.67
CA THR A 33 -1.24 3.34 -14.73
C THR A 33 -2.31 2.78 -13.79
N SER A 34 -2.55 1.46 -13.85
CA SER A 34 -3.51 0.78 -12.96
C SER A 34 -3.08 0.86 -11.49
N GLU A 35 -1.83 0.54 -11.21
CA GLU A 35 -1.34 0.42 -9.83
C GLU A 35 -1.14 1.78 -9.17
N ASN A 36 -0.70 2.82 -9.89
CA ASN A 36 -0.69 4.18 -9.35
C ASN A 36 -2.11 4.70 -9.10
N ALA A 37 -3.09 4.36 -9.94
CA ALA A 37 -4.48 4.72 -9.66
C ALA A 37 -4.98 4.09 -8.36
N LYS A 38 -4.60 2.84 -8.08
CA LYS A 38 -4.89 2.17 -6.80
C LYS A 38 -4.20 2.84 -5.63
N VAL A 39 -2.90 3.14 -5.74
CA VAL A 39 -2.16 3.89 -4.71
C VAL A 39 -2.82 5.25 -4.43
N ASN A 40 -3.22 5.98 -5.47
CA ASN A 40 -3.90 7.28 -5.33
C ASN A 40 -5.32 7.17 -4.74
N SER A 41 -5.95 5.98 -4.83
CA SER A 41 -7.23 5.71 -4.18
C SER A 41 -7.10 5.39 -2.68
N CYS A 42 -5.89 5.07 -2.22
CA CYS A 42 -5.61 4.88 -0.80
C CYS A 42 -5.66 6.22 -0.06
N SER A 43 -6.17 6.20 1.18
CA SER A 43 -5.97 7.34 2.07
C SER A 43 -4.48 7.52 2.37
N PRO A 44 -3.96 8.76 2.46
CA PRO A 44 -2.55 9.02 2.75
C PRO A 44 -2.08 8.48 4.11
N THR A 45 -3.02 8.16 5.02
CA THR A 45 -2.75 7.54 6.33
C THR A 45 -3.05 6.05 6.37
N ASP A 46 -3.59 5.48 5.29
CA ASP A 46 -3.81 4.04 5.17
C ASP A 46 -2.52 3.39 4.68
N TYR A 47 -1.61 3.15 5.62
CA TYR A 47 -0.31 2.56 5.34
C TYR A 47 -0.40 1.12 4.84
N ASP A 48 -1.47 0.41 5.18
CA ASP A 48 -1.72 -0.97 4.71
C ASP A 48 -2.03 -0.94 3.20
N CYS A 49 -2.97 -0.08 2.79
CA CYS A 49 -3.31 0.17 1.40
C CYS A 49 -2.11 0.70 0.60
N GLN A 50 -1.39 1.68 1.13
CA GLN A 50 -0.20 2.23 0.46
C GLN A 50 0.90 1.18 0.30
N CYS A 51 1.19 0.40 1.35
CA CYS A 51 2.16 -0.70 1.28
C CYS A 51 1.79 -1.72 0.19
N ALA A 52 0.53 -2.16 0.14
CA ALA A 52 0.07 -3.10 -0.89
C ALA A 52 0.15 -2.49 -2.30
N GLY A 53 -0.26 -1.24 -2.47
CA GLY A 53 -0.21 -0.54 -3.76
C GLY A 53 1.22 -0.34 -4.26
N TYR A 54 2.15 0.09 -3.40
CA TYR A 54 3.55 0.24 -3.79
C TYR A 54 4.23 -1.11 -4.09
N GLN A 55 3.84 -2.20 -3.43
CA GLN A 55 4.33 -3.54 -3.78
C GLN A 55 3.90 -3.95 -5.20
N ALA A 56 2.67 -3.63 -5.58
CA ALA A 56 2.18 -3.87 -6.93
C ALA A 56 2.91 -3.01 -7.97
N VAL A 57 3.14 -1.72 -7.67
CA VAL A 57 3.97 -0.82 -8.49
C VAL A 57 5.39 -1.37 -8.65
N ALA A 58 6.03 -1.83 -7.58
CA ALA A 58 7.35 -2.45 -7.64
C ALA A 58 7.35 -3.72 -8.49
N THR A 59 6.28 -4.51 -8.42
CA THR A 59 6.12 -5.72 -9.24
C THR A 59 5.98 -5.41 -10.72
N CYS A 60 5.39 -4.27 -11.10
CA CYS A 60 5.34 -3.83 -12.50
C CYS A 60 6.75 -3.76 -13.12
N TYR A 61 7.73 -3.27 -12.34
CA TYR A 61 9.13 -3.15 -12.79
C TYR A 61 9.88 -4.48 -12.89
N ASN A 62 9.32 -5.63 -12.45
CA ASN A 62 9.95 -6.94 -12.70
C ASN A 62 10.06 -7.25 -14.20
N ASN A 63 9.19 -6.66 -15.03
CA ASN A 63 9.27 -6.77 -16.48
C ASN A 63 10.26 -5.74 -17.10
N CYS A 64 10.75 -4.78 -16.32
CA CYS A 64 11.71 -3.74 -16.70
C CYS A 64 12.81 -3.57 -15.63
N PRO A 65 13.71 -4.56 -15.44
CA PRO A 65 14.71 -4.51 -14.37
C PRO A 65 15.75 -3.38 -14.52
N ASN A 66 15.91 -2.84 -15.74
CA ASN A 66 16.83 -1.74 -16.01
C ASN A 66 16.16 -0.35 -15.89
N ASP A 67 14.87 -0.29 -15.56
CA ASP A 67 14.18 0.98 -15.40
C ASP A 67 14.72 1.72 -14.15
N PRO A 68 15.21 2.95 -14.27
CA PRO A 68 15.76 3.71 -13.15
C PRO A 68 14.72 4.00 -12.05
N ARG A 69 13.42 3.87 -12.35
CA ARG A 69 12.30 4.05 -11.41
C ARG A 69 12.03 2.82 -10.54
N ALA A 70 12.63 1.67 -10.84
CA ALA A 70 12.46 0.45 -10.04
C ALA A 70 13.00 0.61 -8.61
N SER A 71 14.23 1.10 -8.47
CA SER A 71 14.88 1.33 -7.17
C SER A 71 14.08 2.28 -6.25
N PRO A 72 13.64 3.48 -6.70
CA PRO A 72 12.82 4.34 -5.85
C PRO A 72 11.47 3.72 -5.52
N ALA A 73 10.84 2.94 -6.41
CA ALA A 73 9.60 2.23 -6.09
C ALA A 73 9.79 1.21 -4.94
N GLN A 74 10.90 0.46 -4.96
CA GLN A 74 11.25 -0.47 -3.87
C GLN A 74 11.53 0.26 -2.55
N ASN A 75 12.11 1.46 -2.60
CA ASN A 75 12.27 2.29 -1.41
C ASN A 75 10.91 2.71 -0.83
N GLN A 76 9.95 3.08 -1.68
CA GLN A 76 8.59 3.39 -1.22
C GLN A 76 7.92 2.19 -0.55
N VAL A 77 8.03 0.99 -1.13
CA VAL A 77 7.58 -0.26 -0.48
C VAL A 77 8.14 -0.36 0.93
N THR A 78 9.45 -0.20 1.08
CA THR A 78 10.12 -0.28 2.38
C THR A 78 9.55 0.73 3.37
N ILE A 79 9.42 1.99 2.97
CA ILE A 79 8.91 3.08 3.82
C ILE A 79 7.46 2.83 4.25
N TYR A 80 6.57 2.57 3.30
CA TYR A 80 5.14 2.42 3.59
C TYR A 80 4.83 1.12 4.32
N CYS A 81 5.51 0.02 4.00
CA CYS A 81 5.32 -1.24 4.71
C CYS A 81 5.91 -1.22 6.12
N GLN A 82 7.01 -0.49 6.35
CA GLN A 82 7.47 -0.22 7.72
C GLN A 82 6.45 0.63 8.49
N GLN A 83 5.87 1.65 7.86
CA GLN A 83 4.82 2.41 8.52
C GLN A 83 3.57 1.57 8.79
N ALA A 84 3.21 0.65 7.89
CA ALA A 84 2.10 -0.29 8.09
C ALA A 84 2.37 -1.23 9.27
N SER A 85 3.61 -1.66 9.50
CA SER A 85 3.93 -2.51 10.65
C SER A 85 3.82 -1.77 12.00
N LEU A 86 3.92 -0.43 12.01
CA LEU A 86 3.83 0.39 13.21
C LEU A 86 2.44 1.00 13.44
N TYR A 87 1.77 1.40 12.36
CA TYR A 87 0.55 2.21 12.35
C TYR A 87 -0.59 1.57 11.57
N GLY A 88 -0.34 0.45 10.88
CA GLY A 88 -1.36 -0.26 10.13
C GLY A 88 -2.42 -0.87 11.03
N SER A 89 -3.52 -1.26 10.40
CA SER A 89 -4.70 -1.83 11.06
C SER A 89 -4.37 -3.01 11.99
N ALA A 90 -3.42 -3.86 11.61
CA ALA A 90 -2.97 -4.97 12.43
C ALA A 90 -2.22 -4.49 13.69
N ALA A 91 -1.28 -3.56 13.55
CA ALA A 91 -0.51 -3.00 14.66
C ALA A 91 -1.39 -2.29 15.69
N MET A 92 -2.42 -1.57 15.22
CA MET A 92 -3.38 -0.89 16.08
C MET A 92 -4.27 -1.88 16.84
N ARG A 93 -4.68 -2.99 16.21
CA ARG A 93 -5.40 -4.09 16.88
C ARG A 93 -4.58 -4.70 18.01
N SER A 94 -3.29 -4.98 17.76
CA SER A 94 -2.39 -5.53 18.79
C SER A 94 -2.25 -4.59 20.01
N LYS A 95 -2.27 -3.28 19.79
CA LYS A 95 -2.27 -2.29 20.90
C LYS A 95 -3.55 -2.33 21.72
N THR A 96 -4.70 -2.48 21.06
CA THR A 96 -5.99 -2.64 21.76
C THR A 96 -6.05 -3.95 22.54
N GLU A 97 -5.54 -5.04 21.99
CA GLU A 97 -5.45 -6.34 22.68
C GLU A 97 -4.53 -6.27 23.90
N ALA A 98 -3.36 -5.62 23.77
CA ALA A 98 -2.46 -5.39 24.89
C ALA A 98 -3.10 -4.52 25.99
N ALA A 99 -3.84 -3.47 25.61
CA ALA A 99 -4.57 -2.63 26.56
C ALA A 99 -5.73 -3.38 27.25
N ALA A 100 -6.45 -4.24 26.52
CA ALA A 100 -7.49 -5.09 27.08
C ALA A 100 -6.90 -6.12 28.07
N ALA A 101 -5.76 -6.73 27.74
CA ALA A 101 -5.04 -7.63 28.64
C ALA A 101 -4.51 -6.93 29.90
N ALA A 102 -4.00 -5.69 29.77
CA ALA A 102 -3.58 -4.87 30.90
C ALA A 102 -4.78 -4.53 31.83
N THR A 103 -5.94 -4.26 31.26
CA THR A 103 -7.17 -3.96 32.03
C THR A 103 -7.71 -5.21 32.73
N ALA A 104 -7.64 -6.38 32.08
CA ALA A 104 -8.02 -7.66 32.68
C ALA A 104 -7.12 -8.05 33.87
N THR A 105 -5.83 -7.70 33.81
CA THR A 105 -4.87 -7.95 34.91
C THR A 105 -5.05 -6.96 36.07
N GLY A 106 -5.59 -5.77 35.82
CA GLY A 106 -5.89 -4.76 36.85
C GLY A 106 -7.15 -5.01 37.69
N SER A 107 -8.07 -5.86 37.23
CA SER A 107 -9.31 -6.22 37.97
C SER A 107 -9.12 -7.38 38.96
N GLY A 108 -7.90 -7.92 39.07
CA GLY A 108 -7.52 -9.02 39.96
C GLY A 108 -7.01 -8.62 41.34
N VAL A 109 -7.26 -7.39 41.82
CA VAL A 109 -7.05 -7.02 43.24
C VAL A 109 -8.38 -7.02 43.98
N ALA A 110 -8.96 -8.21 44.12
CA ALA A 110 -10.03 -8.46 45.07
C ALA A 110 -9.47 -8.33 46.50
N SER A 111 -9.83 -7.23 47.14
CA SER A 111 -10.07 -7.05 48.58
C SER A 111 -9.43 -8.08 49.53
N VAL A 112 -8.21 -7.81 49.99
CA VAL A 112 -7.81 -8.28 51.33
C VAL A 112 -8.38 -7.27 52.34
N SER A 113 -9.60 -7.54 52.79
CA SER A 113 -10.21 -6.85 53.93
C SER A 113 -9.33 -7.00 55.16
N ALA A 114 -9.17 -5.87 55.85
CA ALA A 114 -8.41 -5.74 57.08
C ALA A 114 -8.89 -6.66 58.20
N SER A 115 -7.95 -7.15 59.01
CA SER A 115 -8.16 -7.35 60.44
C SER A 115 -6.85 -7.06 61.17
N ALA A 116 -6.75 -5.82 61.64
CA ALA A 116 -5.74 -5.39 62.59
C ALA A 116 -6.14 -5.83 64.01
N THR A 117 -5.19 -6.46 64.72
CA THR A 117 -4.94 -6.43 66.19
C THR A 117 -6.00 -7.00 67.15
N PRO A 118 -5.63 -7.35 68.41
CA PRO A 118 -4.44 -7.00 69.19
C PRO A 118 -3.43 -8.12 69.47
#